data_AF-A0A0B2V194-F1
#
_entry.id   AF-A0A0B2V194-F1
#
_cell.length_a   1.000
_cell.length_b   1.000
_cell.length_c   1.000
_cell.angle_alpha   90.00
_cell.angle_beta   90.00
_cell.angle_gamma   90.00
#
_symmetry.space_group_name_H-M   'P 1'
#
loop_
_entity.id
_entity.type
_entity.pdbx_description
1 polymer ?
#
loop_
_entity_poly.entity_id
_entity_poly.type
_entity_poly.pdbx_seq_one_letter_code
_entity_poly.pdbx_strand_id
1 'polypeptide(L)'
;MEEHDEHTFLCGYQRTRGYGSTSRPQSSTRRYTSVVRHQVEPTDTLQGLVLRYNTSMTEIKRLNRLWSNESLYLKPFINIPIYEINASSSEASSRTESPSLRTIEEHNNVESVEDIFKRIDSNIKKTTSNVRRLEKNSSADWNMQRAEQQMAKKTAHRYSLNSMSGYQTPT
;
A
#
# COMPACT_ATOMS: atom_id res chain seq x y z
N MET A 1 18.74 32.21 30.45
CA MET A 1 18.20 32.30 29.08
C MET A 1 18.17 30.87 28.58
N GLU A 2 17.12 30.15 28.95
CA GLU A 2 16.90 28.75 28.57
C GLU A 2 15.59 28.74 27.81
N GLU A 3 15.73 28.57 26.50
CA GLU A 3 14.65 28.59 25.53
C GLU A 3 14.07 27.18 25.48
N HIS A 4 12.87 27.01 26.04
CA HIS A 4 12.15 25.75 25.95
C HIS A 4 11.43 25.68 24.60
N ASP A 5 11.93 24.84 23.71
CA ASP A 5 11.27 24.51 22.44
C ASP A 5 9.90 23.83 22.70
N GLU A 6 8.83 24.59 22.49
CA GLU A 6 7.43 24.17 22.74
C GLU A 6 6.87 23.17 21.71
N HIS A 7 7.70 22.57 20.85
CA HIS A 7 7.23 21.70 19.76
C HIS A 7 7.04 20.22 20.13
N THR A 8 7.19 19.85 21.40
CA THR A 8 7.21 18.43 21.82
C THR A 8 5.88 17.93 22.43
N PHE A 9 4.81 18.73 22.44
CA PHE A 9 3.62 18.42 23.25
C PHE A 9 2.45 17.68 22.57
N LEU A 10 2.50 17.33 21.27
CA LEU A 10 1.32 16.73 20.60
C LEU A 10 1.45 15.28 20.12
N CYS A 11 2.50 14.55 20.47
CA CYS A 11 2.50 13.11 20.28
C CYS A 11 3.44 12.49 21.29
N GLY A 12 2.88 11.70 22.22
CA GLY A 12 3.68 10.88 23.12
C GLY A 12 4.72 10.08 22.35
N TYR A 13 5.76 9.67 23.07
CA TYR A 13 6.97 8.97 22.64
C TYR A 13 6.69 7.61 21.95
N GLN A 14 5.96 7.63 20.84
CA GLN A 14 5.72 6.53 19.95
C GLN A 14 5.99 7.07 18.57
N ARG A 15 7.13 6.64 18.01
CA ARG A 15 7.49 6.81 16.59
C ARG A 15 6.22 6.75 15.77
N THR A 16 5.87 7.86 15.13
CA THR A 16 4.71 7.94 14.25
C THR A 16 4.77 6.72 13.33
N ARG A 17 3.74 5.88 13.38
CA ARG A 17 3.57 4.81 12.40
C ARG A 17 3.41 5.52 11.06
N GLY A 18 4.50 5.64 10.32
CA GLY A 18 4.48 6.14 8.96
C GLY A 18 3.50 5.28 8.15
N TYR A 19 2.36 5.84 7.79
CA TYR A 19 1.54 5.30 6.72
C TYR A 19 2.29 5.56 5.43
N GLY A 20 3.03 4.56 4.96
CA GLY A 20 3.91 4.73 3.82
C GLY A 20 4.99 3.68 3.71
N SER A 21 4.61 2.40 3.78
CA SER A 21 5.45 1.38 3.15
C SER A 21 5.14 1.40 1.65
N THR A 22 5.56 2.46 0.96
CA THR A 22 5.77 2.34 -0.50
C THR A 22 7.05 1.54 -0.65
N SER A 23 6.94 0.23 -0.46
CA SER A 23 7.98 -0.71 -0.86
C SER A 23 8.37 -0.34 -2.27
N ARG A 24 9.58 0.21 -2.46
CA ARG A 24 10.14 0.45 -3.79
C ARG A 24 10.00 -0.87 -4.53
N PRO A 25 9.29 -0.95 -5.68
CA PRO A 25 9.15 -2.20 -6.40
C PRO A 25 10.50 -2.53 -7.03
N GLN A 26 11.42 -3.06 -6.22
CA GLN A 26 12.79 -3.40 -6.62
C GLN A 26 12.93 -4.86 -7.06
N SER A 27 11.85 -5.64 -7.18
CA SER A 27 11.97 -7.09 -7.29
C SER A 27 11.49 -7.74 -8.59
N SER A 28 10.89 -7.03 -9.56
CA SER A 28 10.56 -7.68 -10.85
C SER A 28 10.37 -6.77 -12.06
N THR A 29 10.57 -5.46 -11.94
CA THR A 29 10.44 -4.57 -13.11
C THR A 29 11.66 -4.75 -14.00
N ARG A 30 11.44 -5.29 -15.21
CA ARG A 30 12.45 -5.38 -16.27
C ARG A 30 13.08 -3.98 -16.42
N ARG A 31 14.39 -3.86 -16.19
CA ARG A 31 15.09 -2.58 -16.39
C ARG A 31 15.48 -2.49 -17.86
N TYR A 32 15.18 -1.35 -18.49
CA TYR A 32 15.68 -1.06 -19.81
C TYR A 32 17.19 -0.81 -19.72
N THR A 33 17.93 -1.24 -20.74
CA THR A 33 19.39 -1.12 -20.78
C THR A 33 19.82 0.21 -21.38
N SER A 34 19.03 0.72 -22.34
CA SER A 34 19.26 2.02 -22.95
C SER A 34 17.94 2.69 -23.35
N VAL A 35 18.03 3.97 -23.70
CA VAL A 35 16.89 4.76 -24.20
C VAL A 35 17.28 5.34 -25.55
N VAL A 36 16.48 5.07 -26.56
CA VAL A 36 16.66 5.59 -27.92
C VAL A 36 15.75 6.79 -28.14
N ARG A 37 16.26 7.84 -28.78
CA ARG A 37 15.47 9.00 -29.19
C ARG A 37 14.95 8.79 -30.61
N HIS A 38 13.65 8.53 -30.74
CA HIS A 38 12.95 8.32 -32.01
C HIS A 38 12.31 9.63 -32.50
N GLN A 39 12.50 9.96 -33.77
CA GLN A 39 11.82 11.08 -34.43
C GLN A 39 10.43 10.64 -34.88
N VAL A 40 9.39 11.36 -34.46
CA VAL A 40 8.01 10.99 -34.75
C VAL A 40 7.65 11.37 -36.18
N GLU A 41 7.23 10.38 -36.97
CA GLU A 41 6.67 10.59 -38.29
C GLU A 41 5.13 10.54 -38.27
N PRO A 42 4.42 11.17 -39.23
CA PRO A 42 2.95 11.12 -39.29
C PRO A 42 2.38 9.71 -39.50
N THR A 43 3.20 8.81 -40.02
CA THR A 43 2.89 7.40 -40.25
C THR A 43 3.13 6.52 -39.01
N ASP A 44 3.82 7.04 -37.99
CA ASP A 44 4.12 6.28 -36.79
C ASP A 44 2.88 6.13 -35.90
N THR A 45 2.66 4.92 -35.41
CA THR A 45 1.66 4.66 -34.37
C THR A 45 2.35 4.17 -33.11
N LEU A 46 1.79 4.50 -31.95
CA LEU A 46 2.37 4.06 -30.68
C LEU A 46 2.47 2.52 -30.61
N GLN A 47 1.50 1.81 -31.17
CA GLN A 47 1.49 0.35 -31.30
C GLN A 47 2.58 -0.14 -32.27
N GLY A 48 2.76 0.54 -33.40
CA GLY A 48 3.84 0.22 -34.34
C GLY A 48 5.23 0.39 -33.71
N LEU A 49 5.42 1.44 -32.91
CA LEU A 49 6.68 1.68 -32.19
C LEU A 49 6.94 0.61 -31.13
N VAL A 50 5.91 0.17 -30.42
CA VAL A 50 5.99 -0.94 -29.44
C VAL A 50 6.51 -2.21 -30.11
N LEU A 51 5.96 -2.57 -31.28
CA LEU A 51 6.38 -3.76 -32.03
C LEU A 51 7.79 -3.59 -32.58
N ARG A 52 8.11 -2.42 -33.14
CA ARG A 52 9.41 -2.13 -33.75
C ARG A 52 10.56 -2.19 -32.74
N TYR A 53 10.35 -1.66 -31.54
CA TYR A 53 11.39 -1.55 -30.51
C TYR A 53 11.28 -2.61 -29.41
N ASN A 54 10.37 -3.57 -29.56
CA ASN A 54 10.09 -4.65 -28.59
C ASN A 54 9.96 -4.12 -27.15
N THR A 55 9.02 -3.21 -26.95
CA THR A 55 8.84 -2.48 -25.69
C THR A 55 7.36 -2.40 -25.31
N SER A 56 7.03 -1.93 -24.11
CA SER A 56 5.63 -1.79 -23.69
C SER A 56 5.07 -0.40 -23.97
N MET A 57 3.80 -0.35 -24.38
CA MET A 57 3.08 0.90 -24.62
C MET A 57 3.01 1.76 -23.36
N THR A 58 2.78 1.14 -22.21
CA THR A 58 2.68 1.85 -20.91
C THR A 58 4.00 2.50 -20.52
N GLU A 59 5.12 1.89 -20.88
CA GLU A 59 6.46 2.37 -20.56
C GLU A 59 6.85 3.55 -21.45
N ILE A 60 6.60 3.47 -22.75
CA ILE A 60 6.77 4.63 -23.65
C ILE A 60 5.92 5.80 -23.15
N LYS A 61 4.65 5.56 -22.80
CA LYS A 61 3.75 6.59 -22.28
C LYS A 61 4.29 7.24 -21.00
N ARG A 62 4.67 6.42 -20.02
CA ARG A 62 5.23 6.93 -18.74
C ARG A 62 6.52 7.71 -18.94
N LEU A 63 7.43 7.20 -19.78
CA LEU A 63 8.73 7.82 -20.03
C LEU A 63 8.60 9.19 -20.71
N ASN A 64 7.60 9.34 -21.60
CA ASN A 64 7.37 10.56 -22.36
C ASN A 64 6.25 11.46 -21.85
N ARG A 65 5.59 11.07 -20.73
CA ARG A 65 4.42 11.76 -20.17
C ARG A 65 3.26 11.88 -21.17
N LEU A 66 3.04 10.83 -21.97
CA LEU A 66 1.92 10.78 -22.91
C LEU A 66 0.66 10.31 -22.17
N TRP A 67 -0.43 11.08 -22.29
CA TRP A 67 -1.72 10.77 -21.67
C TRP A 67 -2.63 9.98 -22.61
N SER A 68 -2.57 10.26 -23.91
CA SER A 68 -3.32 9.58 -24.98
C SER A 68 -2.39 9.02 -26.05
N ASN A 69 -2.93 8.21 -26.97
CA ASN A 69 -2.17 7.71 -28.12
C ASN A 69 -1.83 8.85 -29.09
N GLU A 70 -2.79 9.75 -29.35
CA GLU A 70 -2.62 10.93 -30.21
C GLU A 70 -1.58 11.92 -29.70
N SER A 71 -1.28 11.89 -28.39
CA SER A 71 -0.24 12.74 -27.80
C SER A 71 1.15 12.48 -28.39
N LEU A 72 1.35 11.35 -29.08
CA LEU A 72 2.57 11.02 -29.80
C LEU A 72 2.93 12.12 -30.82
N TYR A 73 1.94 12.55 -31.63
CA TYR A 73 2.15 13.49 -32.73
C TYR A 73 2.35 14.94 -32.27
N LEU A 74 2.12 15.23 -30.98
CA LEU A 74 2.38 16.55 -30.39
C LEU A 74 3.89 16.79 -30.14
N LYS A 75 4.72 15.75 -30.26
CA LYS A 75 6.16 15.83 -29.97
C LYS A 75 6.96 15.47 -31.23
N PRO A 76 8.00 16.23 -31.58
CA PRO A 76 8.89 15.88 -32.69
C PRO A 76 9.76 14.66 -32.38
N PHE A 77 10.05 14.41 -31.10
CA PHE A 77 10.83 13.27 -30.64
C PHE A 77 10.23 12.62 -29.41
N ILE A 78 10.39 11.30 -29.30
CA ILE A 78 10.07 10.52 -28.11
C ILE A 78 11.23 9.61 -27.70
N ASN A 79 11.28 9.30 -26.42
CA ASN A 79 12.26 8.42 -25.80
C ASN A 79 11.67 7.00 -25.72
N ILE A 80 12.37 6.00 -26.25
CA ILE A 80 11.90 4.63 -26.29
C ILE A 80 12.85 3.75 -25.46
N PRO A 81 12.36 3.07 -24.41
CA PRO A 81 13.20 2.19 -23.61
C PRO A 81 13.48 0.89 -24.37
N ILE A 82 14.76 0.53 -24.45
CA ILE A 82 15.24 -0.70 -25.08
C ILE A 82 15.57 -1.75 -24.03
N TYR A 83 15.10 -2.95 -24.29
CA TYR A 83 15.20 -4.12 -23.43
C TYR A 83 16.06 -5.16 -24.12
N GLU A 84 17.13 -5.63 -23.45
CA GLU A 84 17.91 -6.74 -23.99
C GLU A 84 17.04 -7.99 -24.11
N ILE A 85 17.04 -8.57 -25.30
CA ILE A 85 16.32 -9.79 -25.60
C ILE A 85 17.23 -10.93 -25.17
N ASN A 86 16.99 -11.49 -23.98
CA ASN A 86 17.56 -12.79 -23.68
C ASN A 86 16.89 -13.76 -24.66
N ALA A 87 17.67 -14.30 -25.60
CA ALA A 87 17.21 -15.14 -26.71
C ALA A 87 16.53 -16.47 -26.28
N SER A 88 16.26 -16.66 -24.99
CA SER A 88 15.62 -17.83 -24.41
C SER A 88 14.09 -17.74 -24.29
N SER A 89 13.44 -16.70 -24.83
CA SER A 89 11.97 -16.51 -24.66
C SER A 89 11.18 -16.44 -25.97
N SER A 90 11.69 -16.97 -27.08
CA SER A 90 11.04 -16.88 -28.39
C SER A 90 9.89 -17.88 -28.63
N GLU A 91 9.29 -18.44 -27.59
CA GLU A 91 8.04 -19.23 -27.69
C GLU A 91 7.18 -19.00 -26.45
N ALA A 92 6.26 -18.03 -26.53
CA ALA A 92 4.94 -18.03 -25.90
C ALA A 92 4.40 -16.59 -25.86
N SER A 93 3.77 -16.19 -26.96
CA SER A 93 2.77 -15.14 -26.92
C SER A 93 1.53 -15.71 -26.23
N SER A 94 1.44 -15.55 -24.91
CA SER A 94 0.17 -15.63 -24.20
C SER A 94 0.14 -14.60 -23.09
N ARG A 95 -0.75 -13.63 -23.29
CA ARG A 95 -1.22 -12.65 -22.32
C ARG A 95 -1.46 -13.31 -20.95
N THR A 96 -0.90 -12.74 -19.89
CA THR A 96 -1.66 -12.17 -18.75
C THR A 96 -0.69 -11.60 -17.72
N GLU A 97 -0.81 -10.29 -17.51
CA GLU A 97 -0.54 -9.47 -16.32
C GLU A 97 0.12 -10.14 -15.10
N SER A 98 1.29 -9.62 -14.72
CA SER A 98 1.86 -9.70 -13.37
C SER A 98 1.03 -8.87 -12.38
N PRO A 99 1.15 -8.99 -11.03
CA PRO A 99 2.26 -9.65 -10.33
C PRO A 99 1.91 -10.45 -9.05
N SER A 100 2.91 -11.22 -8.60
CA SER A 100 3.15 -11.73 -7.24
C SER A 100 2.83 -13.20 -6.96
N LEU A 101 3.80 -14.10 -7.21
CA LEU A 101 4.09 -15.29 -6.40
C LEU A 101 5.60 -15.57 -6.54
N ARG A 102 6.43 -15.53 -5.48
CA ARG A 102 6.69 -16.60 -4.50
C ARG A 102 6.80 -17.98 -5.15
N THR A 103 8.04 -18.47 -5.18
CA THR A 103 8.49 -19.86 -5.32
C THR A 103 7.70 -20.72 -6.31
N ILE A 104 8.24 -20.83 -7.53
CA ILE A 104 7.82 -21.83 -8.50
C ILE A 104 8.47 -23.15 -8.07
N GLU A 105 7.71 -24.01 -7.40
CA GLU A 105 7.88 -25.45 -7.57
C GLU A 105 6.93 -25.86 -8.70
N GLU A 106 7.52 -26.44 -9.74
CA GLU A 106 6.84 -26.94 -10.92
C GLU A 106 5.79 -27.97 -10.52
N HIS A 107 4.51 -27.67 -10.72
CA HIS A 107 3.49 -28.69 -10.84
C HIS A 107 2.51 -28.29 -11.94
N ASN A 108 2.60 -29.01 -13.05
CA ASN A 108 1.60 -29.07 -14.13
C ASN A 108 0.30 -29.67 -13.61
N ASN A 109 -0.37 -29.02 -12.68
CA ASN A 109 -1.72 -29.38 -12.28
C ASN A 109 -2.65 -28.31 -12.81
N VAL A 110 -3.53 -28.67 -13.73
CA VAL A 110 -4.63 -27.81 -14.17
C VAL A 110 -5.52 -27.64 -12.94
N GLU A 111 -5.31 -26.57 -12.17
CA GLU A 111 -6.05 -26.29 -10.92
C GLU A 111 -7.54 -26.27 -11.28
N SER A 112 -8.30 -27.20 -10.70
CA SER A 112 -9.74 -27.28 -10.95
C SER A 112 -10.38 -25.99 -10.47
N VAL A 113 -11.45 -25.55 -11.15
CA VAL A 113 -12.23 -24.37 -10.75
C VAL A 113 -12.66 -24.48 -9.27
N GLU A 114 -12.87 -25.71 -8.80
CA GLU A 114 -13.20 -26.03 -7.41
C GLU A 114 -12.08 -25.69 -6.41
N ASP A 115 -10.82 -25.84 -6.80
CA ASP A 115 -9.68 -25.55 -5.92
C ASP A 115 -9.44 -24.04 -5.81
N ILE A 116 -9.78 -23.30 -6.86
CA ILE A 116 -9.83 -21.83 -6.83
C ILE A 116 -10.89 -21.35 -5.83
N PHE A 117 -12.10 -21.90 -5.86
CA PHE A 117 -13.17 -21.56 -4.90
C PHE A 117 -12.77 -21.89 -3.46
N LYS A 118 -12.21 -23.08 -3.22
CA LYS A 118 -11.71 -23.47 -1.89
C LYS A 118 -10.65 -22.53 -1.35
N ARG A 119 -9.73 -22.06 -2.20
CA ARG A 119 -8.69 -21.10 -1.81
C ARG A 119 -9.28 -19.74 -1.45
N ILE A 120 -10.24 -19.25 -2.25
CA ILE A 120 -10.94 -17.99 -2.00
C ILE A 120 -11.70 -18.07 -0.68
N ASP A 121 -12.49 -19.11 -0.48
CA ASP A 121 -13.27 -19.32 0.75
C ASP A 121 -12.39 -19.44 1.99
N SER A 122 -11.27 -20.14 1.87
CA SER A 122 -10.28 -20.24 2.95
C SER A 122 -9.67 -18.88 3.32
N ASN A 123 -9.45 -18.01 2.33
CA ASN A 123 -8.91 -16.68 2.57
C ASN A 123 -9.96 -15.76 3.20
N ILE A 124 -11.20 -15.80 2.71
CA ILE A 124 -12.35 -15.09 3.29
C ILE A 124 -12.59 -15.54 4.73
N LYS A 125 -12.50 -16.84 5.02
CA LYS A 125 -12.66 -17.37 6.39
C LYS A 125 -11.59 -16.84 7.35
N LYS A 126 -10.34 -16.73 6.89
CA LYS A 126 -9.23 -16.18 7.69
C LYS A 126 -9.43 -14.68 7.96
N THR A 127 -9.79 -13.90 6.94
CA THR A 127 -9.99 -12.45 7.09
C THR A 127 -11.20 -12.14 7.97
N THR A 128 -12.34 -12.78 7.72
CA THR A 128 -13.56 -12.60 8.53
C THR A 128 -13.35 -12.95 10.01
N SER A 129 -12.64 -14.05 10.29
CA SER A 129 -12.32 -14.44 11.67
C SER A 129 -11.41 -13.42 12.37
N ASN A 130 -10.42 -12.90 11.64
CA ASN A 130 -9.52 -11.86 12.16
C ASN A 130 -10.25 -10.55 12.41
N VAL A 131 -11.11 -10.10 11.48
CA VAL A 131 -11.93 -8.89 11.63
C VAL A 131 -12.84 -9.03 12.85
N ARG A 132 -13.58 -10.14 12.96
CA ARG A 132 -14.48 -10.39 14.09
C ARG A 132 -13.74 -10.44 15.44
N ARG A 133 -12.52 -10.97 15.46
CA ARG A 133 -11.67 -10.97 16.67
C ARG A 133 -11.24 -9.55 17.03
N LEU A 134 -10.84 -8.74 16.07
CA LEU A 134 -10.47 -7.35 16.29
C LEU A 134 -11.67 -6.54 16.81
N GLU A 135 -12.85 -6.70 16.22
CA GLU A 135 -14.08 -6.03 16.68
C GLU A 135 -14.43 -6.39 18.13
N LYS A 136 -14.34 -7.66 18.51
CA LYS A 136 -14.59 -8.10 19.90
C LYS A 136 -13.56 -7.52 20.87
N ASN A 137 -12.28 -7.54 20.50
CA ASN A 137 -11.23 -6.96 21.33
C ASN A 137 -11.41 -5.45 21.49
N SER A 138 -11.77 -4.74 20.42
CA SER A 138 -12.07 -3.30 20.48
C SER A 138 -13.32 -3.00 21.32
N SER A 139 -14.36 -3.81 21.24
CA SER A 139 -15.58 -3.62 22.05
C SER A 139 -15.34 -3.85 23.54
N ALA A 140 -14.48 -4.81 23.90
CA ALA A 140 -14.05 -5.03 25.28
C ALA A 140 -13.25 -3.84 25.83
N ASP A 141 -12.39 -3.25 25.01
CA ASP A 141 -11.57 -2.07 25.36
C ASP A 141 -12.43 -0.83 25.64
N TRP A 142 -13.44 -0.55 24.79
CA TRP A 142 -14.41 0.52 25.01
C TRP A 142 -15.23 0.35 26.29
N ASN A 143 -15.59 -0.89 26.63
CA ASN A 143 -16.35 -1.18 27.85
C ASN A 143 -15.49 -1.05 29.12
N MET A 144 -14.21 -1.42 29.05
CA MET A 144 -13.25 -1.24 30.14
C MET A 144 -13.01 0.25 30.43
N GLN A 145 -12.75 1.05 29.39
CA GLN A 145 -12.53 2.49 29.53
C GLN A 145 -13.76 3.22 30.11
N ARG A 146 -14.96 2.80 29.71
CA ARG A 146 -16.22 3.36 30.24
C ARG A 146 -16.41 2.99 31.72
N ALA A 147 -16.09 1.76 32.13
CA ALA A 147 -16.16 1.33 33.52
C ALA A 147 -15.15 2.08 34.40
N GLU A 148 -13.93 2.31 33.90
CA GLU A 148 -12.89 3.09 34.58
C GLU A 148 -13.33 4.55 34.80
N GLN A 149 -13.93 5.19 33.78
CA GLN A 149 -14.49 6.55 33.93
C GLN A 149 -15.62 6.62 34.96
N GLN A 150 -16.46 5.58 35.06
CA GLN A 150 -17.52 5.53 36.07
C GLN A 150 -16.97 5.33 37.48
N MET A 151 -15.94 4.49 37.64
CA MET A 151 -15.25 4.33 38.92
C MET A 151 -14.53 5.61 39.34
N ALA A 152 -13.84 6.29 38.42
CA ALA A 152 -13.16 7.56 38.70
C ALA A 152 -14.15 8.63 39.21
N LYS A 153 -15.34 8.73 38.59
CA LYS A 153 -16.41 9.63 39.06
C LYS A 153 -16.95 9.25 40.45
N LYS A 154 -17.09 7.96 40.73
CA LYS A 154 -17.57 7.46 42.04
C LYS A 154 -16.54 7.67 43.15
N THR A 155 -15.25 7.54 42.82
CA THR A 155 -14.12 7.76 43.72
C THR A 155 -13.93 9.25 44.02
N ALA A 156 -14.04 10.13 43.02
CA ALA A 156 -14.00 11.58 43.21
C ALA A 156 -15.10 12.09 44.17
N HIS A 157 -16.31 11.53 44.08
CA HIS A 157 -17.38 11.86 45.04
C HIS A 157 -17.09 11.41 46.47
N ARG A 158 -16.36 10.31 46.68
CA ARG A 158 -15.99 9.87 48.04
C ARG A 158 -14.94 10.77 48.70
N TYR A 159 -13.95 11.27 47.95
CA TYR A 159 -12.94 12.17 48.51
C TYR A 159 -13.48 13.57 48.83
N SER A 160 -14.56 14.02 48.18
CA SER A 160 -15.21 15.30 48.48
C SER A 160 -15.98 15.31 49.81
N LEU A 161 -16.42 14.15 50.31
CA LEU A 161 -17.22 14.06 51.55
C LEU A 161 -16.35 13.93 52.82
N ASN A 162 -15.05 13.70 52.68
CA ASN A 162 -14.14 13.51 53.81
C ASN A 162 -13.32 14.78 54.19
N SER A 163 -13.63 15.94 53.61
CA SER A 163 -12.90 17.21 53.87
C SER A 163 -13.58 18.13 54.89
N MET A 164 -14.64 17.71 55.58
CA MET A 164 -15.30 18.54 56.61
C MET A 164 -15.52 17.77 57.92
N SER A 165 -14.45 17.51 58.65
CA SER A 165 -14.55 17.33 60.10
C SER A 165 -13.23 17.76 60.76
N GLY A 166 -13.21 19.01 61.23
CA GLY A 166 -12.06 19.63 61.88
C GLY A 166 -12.53 20.75 62.80
N TYR A 167 -13.09 20.33 63.94
CA TYR A 167 -13.25 21.01 65.24
C TYR A 167 -13.36 22.55 65.29
N GLN A 168 -14.56 23.01 65.70
CA GLN A 168 -14.80 24.31 66.34
C GLN A 168 -14.16 24.33 67.74
N THR A 169 -13.39 25.37 68.05
CA THR A 169 -12.97 25.74 69.42
C THR A 169 -14.01 26.69 70.02
N PRO A 170 -14.50 26.47 71.25
CA PRO A 170 -15.30 27.47 71.95
C PRO A 170 -14.41 28.49 72.67
N THR A 171 -15.01 29.66 72.87
CA THR A 171 -14.60 30.91 73.56
C THR A 171 -13.60 30.80 74.68
#